data_AF-A0A8E0MCC3-F1
#
_entry.id   AF-A0A8E0MCC3-F1
#
_cell.length_a   1.000
_cell.length_b   1.000
_cell.length_c   1.000
_cell.angle_alpha   90.00
_cell.angle_beta   90.00
_cell.angle_gamma   90.00
#
_symmetry.space_group_name_H-M   'P 1'
#
loop_
_entity.id
_entity.type
_entity.pdbx_description
1 polymer ?
#
loop_
_entity_poly.entity_id
_entity_poly.type
_entity_poly.pdbx_seq_one_letter_code
_entity_poly.pdbx_strand_id
1 'polypeptide(L)'
;MRSFLKRVPLPMAGLTLGLASLGNLYKLAGWQLVGNLTGGLAALLFGLILLKICLTPLHAAKSLQDPIIASVSPTFSMTLMILCTYLTAWGMPVGIATVIWVLAVIIHFGLMIFFVSRHLLPQQKEWQMIYPSWFVTFVGIGVIPVTSGKFVPALGQPLFWLAFVIYVAVFPFVLHRVRTIPLPEATQPLLTIIAAPASLCLTGYLASFTHPNLAFAAGMLIFAQCLYFLTLFSIRQYTRLSFYPSFAAFTFPLVISATALTRFIAIFASKGLVHNLLSVLQWGEWLVASLMLIFVTGHYLNFLRLTAKTVKQTATATQELSD
;
A
#
# COMPACT_ATOMS: atom_id res chain seq x y z
N MET A 1 -26.08 -7.15 7.65
CA MET A 1 -24.64 -6.82 7.86
C MET A 1 -23.67 -7.85 7.27
N ARG A 2 -23.69 -9.13 7.67
CA ARG A 2 -22.73 -10.15 7.17
C ARG A 2 -22.70 -10.31 5.64
N SER A 3 -23.85 -10.26 4.97
CA SER A 3 -23.95 -10.36 3.50
C SER A 3 -23.23 -9.23 2.77
N PHE A 4 -23.25 -8.02 3.33
CA PHE A 4 -22.49 -6.87 2.81
C PHE A 4 -20.99 -7.06 3.03
N LEU A 5 -20.57 -7.43 4.25
CA LEU A 5 -19.16 -7.62 4.59
C LEU A 5 -18.48 -8.70 3.74
N LYS A 6 -19.17 -9.78 3.40
CA LYS A 6 -18.64 -10.81 2.48
C LYS A 6 -18.19 -10.21 1.13
N ARG A 7 -18.90 -9.19 0.63
CA ARG A 7 -18.64 -8.52 -0.65
C ARG A 7 -17.61 -7.38 -0.58
N VAL A 8 -17.20 -6.92 0.61
CA VAL A 8 -16.13 -5.93 0.76
C VAL A 8 -14.80 -6.55 0.31
N PRO A 9 -14.08 -6.02 -0.69
CA PRO A 9 -12.87 -6.64 -1.21
C PRO A 9 -11.69 -6.46 -0.24
N LEU A 10 -10.94 -7.54 0.05
CA LEU A 10 -9.69 -7.45 0.82
C LEU A 10 -8.63 -6.54 0.17
N PRO A 11 -8.50 -6.48 -1.18
CA PRO A 11 -7.61 -5.52 -1.84
C PRO A 11 -7.86 -4.05 -1.48
N MET A 12 -9.02 -3.68 -0.90
CA MET A 12 -9.28 -2.33 -0.38
C MET A 12 -8.25 -1.91 0.68
N ALA A 13 -7.55 -2.85 1.32
CA ALA A 13 -6.45 -2.54 2.23
C ALA A 13 -5.31 -1.76 1.54
N GLY A 14 -5.11 -1.93 0.22
CA GLY A 14 -4.18 -1.11 -0.55
C GLY A 14 -4.63 0.35 -0.68
N LEU A 15 -5.93 0.60 -0.81
CA LEU A 15 -6.48 1.97 -0.78
C LEU A 15 -6.27 2.62 0.59
N THR A 16 -6.56 1.89 1.67
CA THR A 16 -6.37 2.43 3.04
C THR A 16 -4.92 2.70 3.35
N LEU A 17 -4.00 1.86 2.85
CA LEU A 17 -2.55 2.09 2.93
C LEU A 17 -2.19 3.40 2.24
N GLY A 18 -2.64 3.58 0.99
CA GLY A 18 -2.43 4.82 0.23
C GLY A 18 -2.94 6.05 0.99
N LEU A 19 -4.18 6.03 1.48
CA LEU A 19 -4.78 7.15 2.22
C LEU A 19 -4.03 7.47 3.49
N ALA A 20 -3.69 6.46 4.30
CA ALA A 20 -2.94 6.66 5.54
C ALA A 20 -1.54 7.23 5.26
N SER A 21 -0.87 6.75 4.21
CA SER A 21 0.42 7.29 3.76
C SER A 21 0.30 8.71 3.24
N LEU A 22 -0.76 9.05 2.49
CA LEU A 22 -0.96 10.40 1.94
C LEU A 22 -1.22 11.41 3.07
N GLY A 23 -2.03 11.02 4.05
CA GLY A 23 -2.24 11.86 5.22
C GLY A 23 -0.93 12.11 5.99
N ASN A 24 -0.03 11.13 6.05
CA ASN A 24 1.28 11.29 6.69
C ASN A 24 2.21 12.18 5.85
N LEU A 25 2.12 12.11 4.53
CA LEU A 25 2.79 13.05 3.62
C LEU A 25 2.32 14.49 3.85
N TYR A 26 1.02 14.73 3.97
CA TYR A 26 0.49 16.05 4.31
C TYR A 26 0.94 16.51 5.70
N LYS A 27 1.02 15.63 6.70
CA LYS A 27 1.57 15.98 8.02
C LYS A 27 3.05 16.36 7.94
N LEU A 28 3.83 15.65 7.14
CA LEU A 28 5.24 15.97 6.88
C LEU A 28 5.38 17.36 6.24
N ALA A 29 4.39 17.79 5.45
CA ALA A 29 4.27 19.12 4.86
C ALA A 29 3.89 20.24 5.86
N GLY A 30 3.52 19.89 7.09
CA GLY A 30 2.93 20.82 8.06
C GLY A 30 1.40 20.94 7.99
N TRP A 31 0.72 20.24 7.07
CA TRP A 31 -0.74 20.28 6.91
C TRP A 31 -1.45 19.29 7.83
N GLN A 32 -1.34 19.50 9.14
CA GLN A 32 -1.82 18.56 10.16
C GLN A 32 -3.31 18.24 10.06
N LEU A 33 -4.16 19.25 9.83
CA LEU A 33 -5.62 19.06 9.71
C LEU A 33 -5.97 18.17 8.51
N VAL A 34 -5.49 18.51 7.31
CA VAL A 34 -5.74 17.75 6.08
C VAL A 34 -5.20 16.32 6.22
N GLY A 35 -4.01 16.18 6.80
CA GLY A 35 -3.41 14.88 7.08
C GLY A 35 -4.23 14.04 8.05
N ASN A 36 -4.76 14.63 9.12
CA ASN A 36 -5.65 13.95 10.06
C ASN A 36 -6.98 13.52 9.42
N LEU A 37 -7.59 14.37 8.60
CA LEU A 37 -8.83 14.02 7.89
C LEU A 37 -8.62 12.85 6.93
N THR A 38 -7.52 12.87 6.18
CA THR A 38 -7.16 11.79 5.24
C THR A 38 -6.87 10.48 5.99
N GLY A 39 -6.14 10.55 7.10
CA GLY A 39 -5.91 9.38 7.97
C GLY A 39 -7.17 8.86 8.65
N GLY A 40 -8.09 9.75 9.04
CA GLY A 40 -9.40 9.38 9.58
C GLY A 40 -10.24 8.60 8.57
N LEU A 41 -10.27 9.05 7.31
CA LEU A 41 -10.90 8.31 6.22
C LEU A 41 -10.24 6.94 6.00
N ALA A 42 -8.90 6.87 6.02
CA ALA A 42 -8.18 5.61 5.94
C ALA A 42 -8.57 4.65 7.06
N ALA A 43 -8.63 5.13 8.31
CA ALA A 43 -9.03 4.35 9.48
C ALA A 43 -10.48 3.86 9.39
N LEU A 44 -11.40 4.68 8.89
CA LEU A 44 -12.80 4.30 8.70
C LEU A 44 -12.94 3.16 7.68
N LEU A 45 -12.31 3.30 6.50
CA LEU A 45 -12.34 2.26 5.47
C LEU A 45 -11.60 1.00 5.93
N PHE A 46 -10.49 1.14 6.67
CA PHE A 46 -9.77 0.02 7.28
C PHE A 46 -10.66 -0.71 8.30
N GLY A 47 -11.47 0.02 9.08
CA GLY A 47 -12.45 -0.53 10.01
C GLY A 47 -13.45 -1.47 9.32
N LEU A 48 -13.88 -1.18 8.08
CA LEU A 48 -14.75 -2.09 7.31
C LEU A 48 -14.05 -3.41 6.97
N ILE A 49 -12.75 -3.37 6.68
CA ILE A 49 -11.94 -4.57 6.40
C ILE A 49 -11.77 -5.38 7.69
N LEU A 50 -11.49 -4.71 8.81
CA LEU A 50 -11.39 -5.34 10.12
C LEU A 50 -12.72 -6.01 10.50
N LEU A 51 -13.86 -5.34 10.31
CA LEU A 51 -15.19 -5.92 10.53
C LEU A 51 -15.43 -7.15 9.63
N LYS A 52 -15.00 -7.13 8.36
CA LYS A 52 -15.06 -8.31 7.48
C LYS A 52 -14.26 -9.48 8.06
N ILE A 53 -13.04 -9.24 8.51
CA ILE A 53 -12.15 -10.28 9.05
C ILE A 53 -12.75 -10.86 10.34
N CYS A 54 -13.21 -10.02 11.26
CA CYS A 54 -13.76 -10.45 12.55
C CYS A 54 -15.14 -11.13 12.43
N LEU A 55 -16.03 -10.62 11.58
CA LEU A 55 -17.43 -11.08 11.51
C LEU A 55 -17.69 -12.12 10.42
N THR A 56 -16.76 -12.29 9.47
CA THR A 56 -16.83 -13.29 8.39
C THR A 56 -15.50 -14.02 8.15
N PRO A 57 -14.83 -14.54 9.20
CA PRO A 57 -13.44 -15.05 9.12
C PRO A 57 -13.26 -16.17 8.10
N LEU A 58 -14.16 -17.16 8.06
CA LEU A 58 -14.09 -18.26 7.08
C LEU A 58 -14.17 -17.76 5.63
N HIS A 59 -14.97 -16.71 5.38
CA HIS A 59 -15.09 -16.13 4.05
C HIS A 59 -13.85 -15.29 3.69
N ALA A 60 -13.30 -14.54 4.65
CA ALA A 60 -12.04 -13.83 4.47
C ALA A 60 -10.91 -14.82 4.15
N ALA A 61 -10.79 -15.91 4.93
CA ALA A 61 -9.81 -16.97 4.71
C ALA A 61 -9.99 -17.67 3.35
N LYS A 62 -11.24 -17.95 2.92
CA LYS A 62 -11.51 -18.48 1.58
C LYS A 62 -11.05 -17.53 0.46
N SER A 63 -11.17 -16.22 0.68
CA SER A 63 -10.70 -15.22 -0.30
C SER A 63 -9.18 -15.25 -0.49
N LEU A 64 -8.41 -15.68 0.52
CA LEU A 64 -6.95 -15.83 0.45
C LEU A 64 -6.49 -17.09 -0.30
N GLN A 65 -7.42 -17.93 -0.77
CA GLN A 65 -7.09 -19.03 -1.69
C GLN A 65 -6.81 -18.52 -3.12
N ASP A 66 -7.23 -17.29 -3.44
CA ASP A 66 -6.81 -16.61 -4.66
C ASP A 66 -5.40 -16.02 -4.45
N PRO A 67 -4.41 -16.36 -5.31
CA PRO A 67 -3.02 -15.93 -5.14
C PRO A 67 -2.83 -14.41 -5.31
N ILE A 68 -3.66 -13.75 -6.13
CA ILE A 68 -3.59 -12.29 -6.30
C ILE A 68 -4.12 -11.61 -5.04
N ILE A 69 -5.27 -12.06 -4.52
CA ILE A 69 -5.82 -11.53 -3.27
C ILE A 69 -4.85 -11.79 -2.11
N ALA A 70 -4.28 -12.99 -2.02
CA ALA A 70 -3.30 -13.34 -1.00
C ALA A 70 -2.05 -12.45 -1.08
N SER A 71 -1.51 -12.21 -2.26
CA SER A 71 -0.29 -11.39 -2.43
C SER A 71 -0.51 -9.90 -2.14
N VAL A 72 -1.72 -9.38 -2.30
CA VAL A 72 -2.02 -7.99 -1.90
C VAL A 72 -2.50 -7.85 -0.45
N SER A 73 -2.89 -8.95 0.21
CA SER A 73 -3.37 -8.94 1.59
C SER A 73 -2.41 -8.33 2.63
N PRO A 74 -1.07 -8.37 2.48
CA PRO A 74 -0.13 -7.71 3.39
C PRO A 74 -0.29 -6.18 3.45
N THR A 75 -0.99 -5.56 2.50
CA THR A 75 -1.41 -4.15 2.63
C THR A 75 -2.25 -3.90 3.89
N PHE A 76 -2.93 -4.91 4.43
CA PHE A 76 -3.65 -4.83 5.71
C PHE A 76 -2.69 -4.54 6.88
N SER A 77 -1.65 -5.37 7.06
CA SER A 77 -0.67 -5.16 8.12
C SER A 77 0.16 -3.90 7.89
N MET A 78 0.50 -3.59 6.64
CA MET A 78 1.17 -2.33 6.28
C MET A 78 0.32 -1.12 6.69
N THR A 79 -0.98 -1.13 6.37
CA THR A 79 -1.90 -0.06 6.80
C THR A 79 -1.94 0.04 8.31
N LEU A 80 -2.04 -1.09 9.03
CA LEU A 80 -2.10 -1.09 10.49
C LEU A 80 -0.83 -0.49 11.12
N MET A 81 0.35 -0.80 10.58
CA MET A 81 1.62 -0.18 11.00
C MET A 81 1.60 1.35 10.83
N ILE A 82 1.12 1.84 9.68
CA ILE A 82 0.97 3.27 9.43
C ILE A 82 -0.08 3.89 10.37
N LEU A 83 -1.24 3.25 10.56
CA LEU A 83 -2.32 3.76 11.41
C LEU A 83 -1.90 3.87 12.88
N CYS A 84 -0.97 3.04 13.38
CA CYS A 84 -0.40 3.22 14.72
C CYS A 84 0.23 4.61 14.91
N THR A 85 0.80 5.21 13.84
CA THR A 85 1.34 6.58 13.90
C THR A 85 0.24 7.64 14.09
N TYR A 86 -0.97 7.37 13.60
CA TYR A 86 -2.15 8.20 13.83
C TYR A 86 -2.74 7.98 15.21
N LEU A 87 -2.87 6.72 15.65
CA LEU A 87 -3.40 6.40 16.98
C LEU A 87 -2.61 7.13 18.06
N THR A 88 -1.29 7.12 17.98
CA THR A 88 -0.43 7.89 18.88
C THR A 88 -0.58 9.40 18.74
N ALA A 89 -0.76 9.92 17.53
CA ALA A 89 -1.04 11.34 17.31
C ALA A 89 -2.43 11.77 17.82
N TRP A 90 -3.36 10.83 17.95
CA TRP A 90 -4.71 11.02 18.48
C TRP A 90 -4.83 10.68 19.97
N GLY A 91 -3.70 10.56 20.68
CA GLY A 91 -3.65 10.42 22.13
C GLY A 91 -3.57 8.99 22.66
N MET A 92 -3.49 7.97 21.80
CA MET A 92 -3.20 6.60 22.28
C MET A 92 -1.79 6.55 22.90
N PRO A 93 -1.63 5.99 24.12
CA PRO A 93 -0.32 5.79 24.72
C PRO A 93 0.60 5.00 23.80
N VAL A 94 1.85 5.46 23.66
CA VAL A 94 2.82 4.85 22.73
C VAL A 94 3.03 3.37 23.03
N GLY A 95 3.07 2.96 24.30
CA GLY A 95 3.20 1.54 24.67
C GLY A 95 2.09 0.64 24.09
N ILE A 96 0.84 1.09 24.13
CA ILE A 96 -0.31 0.36 23.56
C ILE A 96 -0.19 0.31 22.04
N ALA A 97 0.11 1.45 21.41
CA ALA A 97 0.29 1.50 19.96
C ALA A 97 1.47 0.65 19.48
N THR A 98 2.55 0.55 20.27
CA THR A 98 3.69 -0.33 20.00
C THR A 98 3.26 -1.80 20.02
N VAL A 99 2.42 -2.24 20.96
CA VAL A 99 1.89 -3.62 20.96
C VAL A 99 1.09 -3.90 19.69
N ILE A 100 0.19 -2.99 19.30
CA ILE A 100 -0.60 -3.13 18.06
C ILE A 100 0.32 -3.15 16.83
N TRP A 101 1.34 -2.30 16.81
CA TRP A 101 2.31 -2.24 15.72
C TRP A 101 3.13 -3.53 15.62
N VAL A 102 3.60 -4.09 16.74
CA VAL A 102 4.31 -5.38 16.77
C VAL A 102 3.41 -6.51 16.28
N LEU A 103 2.14 -6.54 16.69
CA LEU A 103 1.16 -7.49 16.16
C LEU A 103 1.00 -7.33 14.64
N ALA A 104 0.98 -6.10 14.12
CA ALA A 104 0.93 -5.86 12.68
C ALA A 104 2.17 -6.43 11.96
N VAL A 105 3.36 -6.27 12.53
CA VAL A 105 4.60 -6.88 12.00
C VAL A 105 4.51 -8.41 11.97
N ILE A 106 4.05 -9.04 13.06
CA ILE A 106 3.87 -10.49 13.15
C ILE A 106 2.86 -10.96 12.09
N ILE A 107 1.73 -10.26 11.94
CA ILE A 107 0.73 -10.55 10.90
C ILE A 107 1.36 -10.44 9.50
N HIS A 108 2.21 -9.45 9.25
CA HIS A 108 2.88 -9.29 7.97
C HIS A 108 3.76 -10.50 7.61
N PHE A 109 4.62 -10.93 8.54
CA PHE A 109 5.43 -12.14 8.33
C PHE A 109 4.57 -13.39 8.22
N GLY A 110 3.49 -13.50 9.01
CA GLY A 110 2.52 -14.59 8.90
C GLY A 110 1.87 -14.68 7.52
N LEU A 111 1.44 -13.55 6.95
CA LEU A 111 0.89 -13.48 5.59
C LEU A 111 1.94 -13.83 4.53
N MET A 112 3.19 -13.40 4.72
CA MET A 112 4.29 -13.75 3.83
C MET A 112 4.57 -15.25 3.83
N ILE A 113 4.68 -15.87 5.01
CA ILE A 113 4.87 -17.33 5.17
C ILE A 113 3.68 -18.09 4.59
N PHE A 114 2.46 -17.63 4.86
CA PHE A 114 1.24 -18.20 4.28
C PHE A 114 1.28 -18.16 2.75
N PHE A 115 1.63 -17.02 2.16
CA PHE A 115 1.73 -16.89 0.71
C PHE A 115 2.77 -17.86 0.13
N VAL A 116 3.97 -17.93 0.74
CA VAL A 116 5.02 -18.84 0.27
C VAL A 116 4.57 -20.30 0.37
N SER A 117 4.08 -20.72 1.53
CA SER A 117 3.68 -22.12 1.78
C SER A 117 2.48 -22.56 0.94
N ARG A 118 1.51 -21.68 0.70
CA ARG A 118 0.27 -22.03 -0.02
C ARG A 118 0.37 -21.84 -1.52
N HIS A 119 1.04 -20.78 -1.97
CA HIS A 119 1.01 -20.33 -3.37
C HIS A 119 2.34 -20.44 -4.09
N LEU A 120 3.48 -20.45 -3.39
CA LEU A 120 4.79 -20.52 -4.03
C LEU A 120 5.39 -21.93 -4.03
N LEU A 121 5.40 -22.63 -2.90
CA LEU A 121 6.02 -23.96 -2.77
C LEU A 121 5.27 -25.09 -3.50
N PRO A 122 3.92 -25.16 -3.47
CA PRO A 122 3.20 -26.28 -4.10
C PRO A 122 3.14 -26.19 -5.63
N GLN A 123 3.34 -24.99 -6.19
CA GLN A 123 3.30 -24.77 -7.63
C GLN A 123 4.63 -25.21 -8.24
N GLN A 124 4.60 -26.12 -9.21
CA GLN A 124 5.80 -26.48 -9.99
C GLN A 124 6.19 -25.33 -10.92
N LYS A 125 6.77 -24.26 -10.35
CA LYS A 125 7.43 -23.12 -11.03
C LYS A 125 6.75 -22.68 -12.34
N GLU A 126 5.43 -22.55 -12.33
CA GLU A 126 4.74 -21.90 -13.45
C GLU A 126 5.02 -20.40 -13.36
N TRP A 127 5.96 -19.92 -14.17
CA TRP A 127 6.31 -18.50 -14.32
C TRP A 127 5.07 -17.60 -14.51
N GLN A 128 3.95 -18.16 -14.97
CA GLN A 128 2.67 -17.48 -15.14
C GLN A 128 2.08 -16.90 -13.85
N MET A 129 2.45 -17.42 -12.66
CA MET A 129 1.90 -17.01 -11.36
C MET A 129 2.64 -15.84 -10.68
N ILE A 130 3.68 -15.30 -11.31
CA ILE A 130 4.39 -14.12 -10.81
C ILE A 130 3.62 -12.86 -11.24
N TYR A 131 3.23 -12.04 -10.25
CA TYR A 131 2.54 -10.78 -10.46
C TYR A 131 3.31 -9.63 -9.79
N PRO A 132 3.14 -8.39 -10.26
CA PRO A 132 3.67 -7.21 -9.57
C PRO A 132 3.29 -7.12 -8.09
N SER A 133 2.15 -7.72 -7.68
CA SER A 133 1.72 -7.81 -6.28
C SER A 133 2.69 -8.58 -5.38
N TRP A 134 3.61 -9.37 -5.92
CA TRP A 134 4.68 -10.01 -5.13
C TRP A 134 5.54 -8.98 -4.40
N PHE A 135 5.71 -7.77 -4.94
CA PHE A 135 6.39 -6.69 -4.22
C PHE A 135 5.66 -6.28 -2.94
N VAL A 136 4.32 -6.35 -2.92
CA VAL A 136 3.55 -6.10 -1.69
C VAL A 136 3.85 -7.18 -0.67
N THR A 137 3.84 -8.45 -1.08
CA THR A 137 4.14 -9.57 -0.18
C THR A 137 5.55 -9.50 0.39
N PHE A 138 6.54 -9.35 -0.46
CA PHE A 138 7.94 -9.59 -0.10
C PHE A 138 8.70 -8.33 0.28
N VAL A 139 8.37 -7.18 -0.33
CA VAL A 139 9.02 -5.89 -0.05
C VAL A 139 8.16 -5.02 0.87
N GLY A 140 6.92 -5.41 1.16
CA GLY A 140 6.03 -4.70 2.08
C GLY A 140 6.60 -4.52 3.51
N ILE A 141 7.54 -5.39 3.91
CA ILE A 141 8.33 -5.22 5.15
C ILE A 141 9.09 -3.89 5.20
N GLY A 142 9.31 -3.22 4.07
CA GLY A 142 9.87 -1.87 4.00
C GLY A 142 9.05 -0.80 4.71
N VAL A 143 7.79 -1.06 5.10
CA VAL A 143 7.01 -0.15 5.95
C VAL A 143 7.53 -0.14 7.40
N ILE A 144 8.20 -1.20 7.83
CA ILE A 144 8.78 -1.32 9.17
C ILE A 144 9.82 -0.23 9.41
N PRO A 145 10.90 -0.08 8.61
CA PRO A 145 11.87 0.99 8.80
C PRO A 145 11.29 2.41 8.66
N VAL A 146 10.15 2.57 7.98
CA VAL A 146 9.46 3.87 7.88
C VAL A 146 8.79 4.28 9.20
N THR A 147 8.35 3.30 10.00
CA THR A 147 7.52 3.54 11.19
C THR A 147 8.20 3.16 12.51
N SER A 148 9.21 2.30 12.47
CA SER A 148 9.87 1.71 13.63
C SER A 148 10.45 2.75 14.60
N GLY A 149 10.91 3.90 14.10
CA GLY A 149 11.49 4.97 14.92
C GLY A 149 10.58 5.46 16.06
N LYS A 150 9.25 5.33 15.93
CA LYS A 150 8.30 5.69 17.00
C LYS A 150 7.94 4.53 17.94
N PHE A 151 8.15 3.29 17.52
CA PHE A 151 7.65 2.09 18.22
C PHE A 151 8.77 1.19 18.72
N VAL A 152 9.58 0.66 17.80
CA VAL A 152 10.72 -0.23 18.09
C VAL A 152 11.90 0.16 17.19
N PRO A 153 12.66 1.23 17.52
CA PRO A 153 13.70 1.77 16.65
C PRO A 153 14.76 0.74 16.22
N ALA A 154 15.09 -0.20 17.10
CA ALA A 154 16.05 -1.28 16.85
C ALA A 154 15.71 -2.16 15.63
N LEU A 155 14.44 -2.22 15.24
CA LEU A 155 14.01 -2.99 14.06
C LEU A 155 14.21 -2.25 12.73
N GLY A 156 14.45 -0.93 12.74
CA GLY A 156 14.53 -0.12 11.54
C GLY A 156 15.62 -0.57 10.57
N GLN A 157 16.89 -0.43 10.97
CA GLN A 157 18.01 -0.72 10.06
C GLN A 157 18.08 -2.20 9.62
N PRO A 158 17.91 -3.21 10.50
CA PRO A 158 17.96 -4.61 10.07
C PRO A 158 16.87 -4.94 9.04
N LEU A 159 15.65 -4.45 9.25
CA LEU A 159 14.53 -4.75 8.35
C LEU A 159 14.52 -3.88 7.09
N PHE A 160 15.19 -2.72 7.11
CA PHE A 160 15.54 -2.02 5.88
C PHE A 160 16.44 -2.89 4.99
N TRP A 161 17.54 -3.43 5.52
CA TRP A 161 18.45 -4.25 4.72
C TRP A 161 17.78 -5.52 4.20
N LEU A 162 16.96 -6.17 5.04
CA LEU A 162 16.16 -7.31 4.62
C LEU A 162 15.22 -6.95 3.45
N ALA A 163 14.47 -5.84 3.56
CA ALA A 163 13.58 -5.37 2.50
C ALA A 163 14.34 -5.05 1.21
N PHE A 164 15.50 -4.40 1.31
CA PHE A 164 16.32 -4.03 0.17
C PHE A 164 16.91 -5.25 -0.56
N VAL A 165 17.44 -6.23 0.17
CA VAL A 165 17.96 -7.47 -0.43
C VAL A 165 16.85 -8.25 -1.12
N ILE A 166 15.70 -8.40 -0.47
CA ILE A 166 14.54 -9.06 -1.06
C ILE A 166 14.06 -8.31 -2.30
N TYR A 167 14.05 -6.97 -2.27
CA TYR A 167 13.69 -6.17 -3.44
C TYR A 167 14.61 -6.43 -4.62
N VAL A 168 15.94 -6.35 -4.43
CA VAL A 168 16.93 -6.62 -5.47
C VAL A 168 16.78 -8.03 -6.04
N ALA A 169 16.46 -9.01 -5.18
CA ALA A 169 16.22 -10.38 -5.61
C ALA A 169 14.92 -10.52 -6.43
N VAL A 170 13.79 -9.99 -5.97
CA VAL A 170 12.46 -10.18 -6.59
C VAL A 170 12.29 -9.33 -7.86
N PHE A 171 12.91 -8.16 -7.92
CA PHE A 171 12.74 -7.21 -9.02
C PHE A 171 12.98 -7.78 -10.43
N PRO A 172 14.11 -8.46 -10.73
CA PRO A 172 14.35 -9.02 -12.06
C PRO A 172 13.31 -10.08 -12.46
N PHE A 173 12.83 -10.90 -11.52
CA PHE A 173 11.82 -11.93 -11.82
C PHE A 173 10.48 -11.32 -12.22
N VAL A 174 10.00 -10.34 -11.45
CA VAL A 174 8.73 -9.66 -11.77
C VAL A 174 8.84 -8.93 -13.08
N LEU A 175 9.96 -8.22 -13.32
CA LEU A 175 10.15 -7.43 -14.53
C LEU A 175 10.26 -8.32 -15.78
N HIS A 176 10.99 -9.43 -15.70
CA HIS A 176 11.06 -10.42 -16.78
C HIS A 176 9.66 -10.95 -17.11
N ARG A 177 8.90 -11.38 -16.09
CA ARG A 177 7.56 -11.93 -16.26
C ARG A 177 6.57 -10.95 -16.90
N VAL A 178 6.58 -9.69 -16.49
CA VAL A 178 5.66 -8.67 -17.01
C VAL A 178 5.93 -8.37 -18.49
N ARG A 179 7.17 -8.50 -18.94
CA ARG A 179 7.55 -8.29 -20.34
C ARG A 179 7.22 -9.49 -21.23
N THR A 180 7.26 -10.70 -20.69
CA THR A 180 7.09 -11.92 -21.47
C THR A 180 5.65 -12.41 -21.56
N ILE A 181 4.86 -12.19 -20.51
CA ILE A 181 3.50 -12.73 -20.45
C ILE A 181 2.53 -11.58 -20.08
N PRO A 182 1.52 -11.30 -20.92
CA PRO A 182 0.56 -10.22 -20.66
C PRO A 182 -0.29 -10.52 -19.42
N LEU A 183 -0.75 -9.46 -18.74
CA LEU A 183 -1.62 -9.58 -17.58
C LEU A 183 -3.10 -9.57 -18.00
N PRO A 184 -3.95 -10.41 -17.40
CA PRO A 184 -5.41 -10.28 -17.53
C PRO A 184 -5.87 -8.88 -17.14
N GLU A 185 -6.89 -8.35 -17.83
CA GLU A 185 -7.39 -6.98 -17.68
C GLU A 185 -7.61 -6.57 -16.22
N ALA A 186 -8.31 -7.41 -15.45
CA ALA A 186 -8.60 -7.17 -14.04
C ALA A 186 -7.36 -7.04 -13.14
N THR A 187 -6.18 -7.46 -13.61
CA THR A 187 -4.90 -7.43 -12.87
C THR A 187 -3.91 -6.41 -13.43
N GLN A 188 -4.18 -5.81 -14.59
CA GLN A 188 -3.33 -4.77 -15.19
C GLN A 188 -3.05 -3.59 -14.24
N PRO A 189 -4.00 -3.13 -13.40
CA PRO A 189 -3.71 -2.11 -12.40
C PRO A 189 -2.54 -2.45 -11.48
N LEU A 190 -2.24 -3.73 -11.23
CA LEU A 190 -1.11 -4.15 -10.38
C LEU A 190 0.24 -3.69 -10.93
N LEU A 191 0.38 -3.38 -12.22
CA LEU A 191 1.63 -2.90 -12.82
C LEU A 191 2.15 -1.63 -12.14
N THR A 192 1.28 -0.82 -11.55
CA THR A 192 1.71 0.39 -10.85
C THR A 192 2.46 0.10 -9.56
N ILE A 193 2.34 -1.12 -9.01
CA ILE A 193 3.10 -1.57 -7.83
C ILE A 193 4.60 -1.57 -8.11
N ILE A 194 5.04 -1.72 -9.37
CA ILE A 194 6.46 -1.75 -9.75
C ILE A 194 7.20 -0.47 -9.30
N ALA A 195 6.52 0.67 -9.24
CA ALA A 195 7.11 1.94 -8.79
C ALA A 195 7.27 2.05 -7.26
N ALA A 196 6.61 1.22 -6.46
CA ALA A 196 6.61 1.39 -5.00
C ALA A 196 7.90 0.96 -4.30
N PRO A 197 8.53 -0.19 -4.61
CA PRO A 197 9.62 -0.74 -3.80
C PRO A 197 10.84 0.17 -3.63
N ALA A 198 11.34 0.78 -4.71
CA ALA A 198 12.51 1.65 -4.65
C ALA A 198 12.25 2.86 -3.74
N SER A 199 11.09 3.51 -3.91
CA SER A 199 10.64 4.63 -3.09
C SER A 199 10.37 4.24 -1.63
N LEU A 200 9.81 3.04 -1.39
CA LEU A 200 9.59 2.52 -0.05
C LEU A 200 10.91 2.25 0.67
N CYS A 201 11.86 1.57 0.00
CA CYS A 201 13.19 1.35 0.55
C CYS A 201 13.89 2.68 0.83
N LEU A 202 13.84 3.66 -0.10
CA LEU A 202 14.45 4.98 0.12
C LEU A 202 13.81 5.69 1.32
N THR A 203 12.47 5.68 1.42
CA THR A 203 11.75 6.25 2.56
C THR A 203 12.18 5.59 3.87
N GLY A 204 12.31 4.26 3.89
CA GLY A 204 12.76 3.50 5.07
C GLY A 204 14.21 3.80 5.43
N TYR A 205 15.09 3.91 4.45
CA TYR A 205 16.50 4.30 4.63
C TYR A 205 16.60 5.68 5.29
N LEU A 206 15.93 6.67 4.71
CA LEU A 206 15.92 8.05 5.22
C LEU A 206 15.21 8.20 6.58
N ALA A 207 14.41 7.22 6.99
CA ALA A 207 13.73 7.20 8.29
C ALA A 207 14.53 6.49 9.39
N SER A 208 15.34 5.49 9.04
CA SER A 208 16.00 4.59 10.00
C SER A 208 17.49 4.88 10.24
N PHE A 209 18.14 5.67 9.37
CA PHE A 209 19.56 5.97 9.46
C PHE A 209 19.77 7.43 9.88
N THR A 210 20.60 7.65 10.91
CA THR A 210 20.90 8.98 11.46
C THR A 210 21.78 9.81 10.52
N HIS A 211 22.71 9.17 9.82
CA HIS A 211 23.61 9.79 8.84
C HIS A 211 23.49 9.07 7.49
N PRO A 212 22.40 9.29 6.74
CA PRO A 212 22.20 8.64 5.46
C PRO A 212 23.25 9.12 4.44
N ASN A 213 23.81 8.20 3.68
CA ASN A 213 24.77 8.47 2.62
C ASN A 213 24.06 9.12 1.41
N LEU A 214 24.50 10.32 1.04
CA LEU A 214 23.91 11.08 -0.06
C LEU A 214 23.98 10.33 -1.40
N ALA A 215 25.12 9.72 -1.75
CA ALA A 215 25.28 9.06 -3.03
C ALA A 215 24.33 7.86 -3.19
N PHE A 216 24.21 7.04 -2.14
CA PHE A 216 23.27 5.93 -2.09
C PHE A 216 21.82 6.43 -2.19
N ALA A 217 21.45 7.43 -1.39
CA ALA A 217 20.10 8.00 -1.41
C ALA A 217 19.74 8.63 -2.77
N ALA A 218 20.69 9.34 -3.41
CA ALA A 218 20.51 9.96 -4.71
C ALA A 218 20.36 8.91 -5.82
N GLY A 219 21.18 7.85 -5.80
CA GLY A 219 21.06 6.73 -6.74
C GLY A 219 19.70 6.03 -6.62
N MET A 220 19.25 5.76 -5.39
CA MET A 220 17.91 5.22 -5.14
C MET A 220 16.81 6.16 -5.61
N LEU A 221 16.95 7.48 -5.38
CA LEU A 221 15.96 8.47 -5.80
C LEU A 221 15.84 8.50 -7.33
N ILE A 222 16.95 8.59 -8.06
CA ILE A 222 16.96 8.59 -9.53
C ILE A 222 16.26 7.33 -10.05
N PHE A 223 16.62 6.16 -9.52
CA PHE A 223 16.02 4.90 -9.92
C PHE A 223 14.51 4.85 -9.61
N ALA A 224 14.11 5.28 -8.41
CA ALA A 224 12.72 5.38 -8.00
C ALA A 224 11.91 6.32 -8.92
N GLN A 225 12.46 7.48 -9.26
CA GLN A 225 11.84 8.46 -10.15
C GLN A 225 11.67 7.90 -11.57
N CYS A 226 12.67 7.19 -12.10
CA CYS A 226 12.53 6.51 -13.39
C CYS A 226 11.33 5.53 -13.39
N LEU A 227 11.21 4.70 -12.34
CA LEU A 227 10.08 3.78 -12.23
C LEU A 227 8.74 4.52 -12.07
N TYR A 228 8.71 5.59 -11.28
CA TYR A 228 7.54 6.44 -11.09
C TYR A 228 7.03 7.00 -12.42
N PHE A 229 7.88 7.64 -13.21
CA PHE A 229 7.49 8.23 -14.49
C PHE A 229 7.06 7.17 -15.53
N LEU A 230 7.73 6.02 -15.58
CA LEU A 230 7.29 4.89 -16.41
C LEU A 230 5.89 4.40 -16.01
N THR A 231 5.63 4.33 -14.70
CA THR A 231 4.31 4.00 -14.18
C THR A 231 3.28 5.08 -14.50
N LEU A 232 3.59 6.37 -14.37
CA LEU A 232 2.67 7.45 -14.73
C LEU A 232 2.29 7.45 -16.21
N PHE A 233 3.22 7.11 -17.09
CA PHE A 233 2.92 7.04 -18.52
C PHE A 233 1.96 5.89 -18.84
N SER A 234 2.13 4.74 -18.16
CA SER A 234 1.30 3.55 -18.36
C SER A 234 -0.05 3.62 -17.65
N ILE A 235 -0.17 4.31 -16.51
CA ILE A 235 -1.40 4.31 -15.69
C ILE A 235 -2.62 4.86 -16.43
N ARG A 236 -2.43 5.82 -17.36
CA ARG A 236 -3.51 6.45 -18.14
C ARG A 236 -4.39 5.45 -18.87
N GLN A 237 -3.82 4.35 -19.37
CA GLN A 237 -4.60 3.35 -20.09
C GLN A 237 -5.43 2.50 -19.12
N TYR A 238 -4.92 2.24 -17.92
CA TYR A 238 -5.58 1.39 -16.93
C TYR A 238 -6.67 2.13 -16.14
N THR A 239 -6.58 3.46 -16.00
CA THR A 239 -7.65 4.27 -15.36
C THR A 239 -8.93 4.34 -16.19
N ARG A 240 -8.90 3.91 -17.46
CA ARG A 240 -10.06 3.86 -18.36
C ARG A 240 -10.81 2.54 -18.30
N LEU A 241 -10.30 1.56 -17.56
CA LEU A 241 -10.94 0.26 -17.38
C LEU A 241 -12.21 0.39 -16.54
N SER A 242 -13.07 -0.63 -16.62
CA SER A 242 -14.13 -0.81 -15.64
C SER A 242 -13.53 -1.00 -14.24
N PHE A 243 -14.26 -0.61 -13.20
CA PHE A 243 -13.74 -0.70 -11.85
C PHE A 243 -13.43 -2.14 -11.45
N TYR A 244 -12.19 -2.38 -11.05
CA TYR A 244 -11.75 -3.61 -10.39
C TYR A 244 -11.19 -3.30 -9.01
N PRO A 245 -11.31 -4.22 -8.02
CA PRO A 245 -10.64 -4.07 -6.73
C PRO A 245 -9.10 -3.99 -6.81
N SER A 246 -8.50 -4.25 -7.97
CA SER A 246 -7.09 -4.00 -8.22
C SER A 246 -6.75 -2.51 -8.38
N PHE A 247 -7.72 -1.62 -8.56
CA PHE A 247 -7.51 -0.17 -8.61
C PHE A 247 -6.82 0.38 -7.35
N ALA A 248 -6.91 -0.32 -6.21
CA ALA A 248 -6.11 -0.01 -5.03
C ALA A 248 -4.59 0.04 -5.31
N ALA A 249 -4.10 -0.64 -6.34
CA ALA A 249 -2.69 -0.60 -6.75
C ALA A 249 -2.25 0.79 -7.25
N PHE A 250 -3.17 1.64 -7.70
CA PHE A 250 -2.84 2.99 -8.18
C PHE A 250 -2.47 3.97 -7.06
N THR A 251 -2.67 3.62 -5.79
CA THR A 251 -2.59 4.57 -4.68
C THR A 251 -1.20 4.65 -4.06
N PHE A 252 -0.85 3.68 -3.22
CA PHE A 252 0.37 3.67 -2.42
C PHE A 252 1.67 3.93 -3.22
N PRO A 253 1.88 3.36 -4.42
CA PRO A 253 3.08 3.62 -5.21
C PRO A 253 3.32 5.10 -5.51
N LEU A 254 2.26 5.86 -5.82
CA LEU A 254 2.37 7.28 -6.12
C LEU A 254 2.66 8.09 -4.86
N VAL A 255 2.02 7.74 -3.75
CA VAL A 255 2.20 8.41 -2.46
C VAL A 255 3.58 8.16 -1.89
N ILE A 256 4.09 6.93 -1.96
CA ILE A 256 5.40 6.60 -1.39
C ILE A 256 6.55 7.21 -2.21
N SER A 257 6.39 7.35 -3.54
CA SER A 257 7.31 8.14 -4.38
C SER A 257 7.38 9.59 -3.92
N ALA A 258 6.22 10.24 -3.80
CA ALA A 258 6.12 11.61 -3.33
C ALA A 258 6.74 11.79 -1.93
N THR A 259 6.53 10.81 -1.05
CA THR A 259 7.10 10.79 0.31
C THR A 259 8.63 10.65 0.29
N ALA A 260 9.17 9.77 -0.56
CA ALA A 260 10.60 9.55 -0.69
C ALA A 260 11.31 10.82 -1.17
N LEU A 261 10.77 11.47 -2.22
CA LEU A 261 11.31 12.73 -2.72
C LEU A 261 11.23 13.85 -1.68
N THR A 262 10.10 13.98 -0.98
CA THR A 262 9.92 14.99 0.08
C THR A 262 10.96 14.82 1.19
N ARG A 263 11.19 13.58 1.66
CA ARG A 263 12.20 13.29 2.67
C ARG A 263 13.62 13.53 2.16
N PHE A 264 13.90 13.16 0.92
CA PHE A 264 15.21 13.40 0.31
C PHE A 264 15.55 14.89 0.26
N ILE A 265 14.60 15.71 -0.21
CA ILE A 265 14.75 17.17 -0.25
C ILE A 265 14.99 17.73 1.16
N ALA A 266 14.20 17.29 2.14
CA ALA A 266 14.32 17.75 3.52
C ALA A 266 15.69 17.44 4.16
N ILE A 267 16.33 16.34 3.76
CA ILE A 267 17.62 15.91 4.33
C ILE A 267 18.81 16.48 3.56
N PHE A 268 18.74 16.54 2.23
CA PHE A 268 19.93 16.76 1.39
C PHE A 268 19.88 18.01 0.50
N ALA A 269 18.71 18.57 0.21
CA ALA A 269 18.62 19.66 -0.75
C ALA A 269 18.95 21.01 -0.07
N SER A 270 20.12 21.57 -0.38
CA SER A 270 20.50 22.93 0.02
C SER A 270 19.75 23.98 -0.81
N LYS A 271 19.51 25.18 -0.25
CA LYS A 271 18.84 26.27 -0.97
C LYS A 271 19.64 26.63 -2.24
N GLY A 272 19.05 26.38 -3.42
CA GLY A 272 19.70 26.56 -4.73
C GLY A 272 18.84 26.03 -5.89
N LEU A 273 19.37 26.08 -7.11
CA LEU A 273 18.62 25.69 -8.33
C LEU A 273 18.14 24.23 -8.29
N VAL A 274 18.99 23.31 -7.80
CA VAL A 274 18.66 21.88 -7.66
C VAL A 274 17.48 21.69 -6.70
N HIS A 275 17.48 22.39 -5.58
CA HIS A 275 16.36 22.37 -4.64
C HIS A 275 15.07 22.85 -5.31
N ASN A 276 15.10 23.96 -6.03
CA ASN A 276 13.90 24.47 -6.73
C ASN A 276 13.32 23.47 -7.72
N LEU A 277 14.16 22.81 -8.54
CA LEU A 277 13.72 21.79 -9.48
C LEU A 277 13.09 20.59 -8.77
N LEU A 278 13.74 20.09 -7.72
CA LEU A 278 13.21 18.98 -6.92
C LEU A 278 11.92 19.37 -6.19
N SER A 279 11.78 20.62 -5.74
CA SER A 279 10.55 21.13 -5.13
C SER A 279 9.39 21.19 -6.12
N VAL A 280 9.63 21.63 -7.36
CA VAL A 280 8.59 21.61 -8.41
C VAL A 280 8.14 20.17 -8.67
N LEU A 281 9.08 19.23 -8.76
CA LEU A 281 8.79 17.81 -8.92
C LEU A 281 7.99 17.26 -7.72
N GLN A 282 8.39 17.61 -6.49
CA GLN A 282 7.70 17.23 -5.25
C GLN A 282 6.23 17.67 -5.29
N TRP A 283 5.95 18.93 -5.62
CA TRP A 283 4.58 19.44 -5.73
C TRP A 283 3.78 18.71 -6.81
N GLY A 284 4.40 18.39 -7.94
CA GLY A 284 3.79 17.60 -9.00
C GLY A 284 3.40 16.20 -8.53
N GLU A 285 4.30 15.49 -7.85
CA GLU A 285 4.02 14.15 -7.31
C GLU A 285 2.93 14.17 -6.24
N TRP A 286 2.89 15.20 -5.40
CA TRP A 286 1.82 15.39 -4.41
C TRP A 286 0.47 15.52 -5.11
N LEU A 287 0.37 16.43 -6.08
CA LEU A 287 -0.87 16.66 -6.83
C LEU A 287 -1.36 15.36 -7.49
N VAL A 288 -0.46 14.64 -8.17
CA VAL A 288 -0.79 13.39 -8.85
C VAL A 288 -1.26 12.33 -7.85
N ALA A 289 -0.55 12.16 -6.73
CA ALA A 289 -0.95 11.22 -5.69
C ALA A 289 -2.33 11.58 -5.11
N SER A 290 -2.58 12.84 -4.78
CA SER A 290 -3.85 13.33 -4.25
C SER A 290 -5.01 13.08 -5.21
N LEU A 291 -4.86 13.46 -6.49
CA LEU A 291 -5.88 13.26 -7.51
C LEU A 291 -6.19 11.77 -7.72
N MET A 292 -5.17 10.92 -7.75
CA MET A 292 -5.35 9.48 -7.90
C MET A 292 -6.09 8.88 -6.70
N LEU A 293 -5.77 9.29 -5.48
CA LEU A 293 -6.48 8.79 -4.30
C LEU A 293 -7.93 9.26 -4.24
N ILE A 294 -8.23 10.48 -4.67
CA ILE A 294 -9.61 10.96 -4.82
C ILE A 294 -10.36 10.08 -5.83
N PHE A 295 -9.76 9.85 -7.00
CA PHE A 295 -10.31 9.00 -8.05
C PHE A 295 -10.60 7.57 -7.56
N VAL A 296 -9.60 6.88 -7.00
CA VAL A 296 -9.76 5.50 -6.53
C VAL A 296 -10.76 5.43 -5.37
N THR A 297 -10.69 6.35 -4.41
CA THR A 297 -11.66 6.43 -3.31
C THR A 297 -13.09 6.55 -3.84
N GLY A 298 -13.32 7.45 -4.82
CA GLY A 298 -14.64 7.63 -5.43
C GLY A 298 -15.20 6.34 -6.03
N HIS A 299 -14.37 5.59 -6.76
CA HIS A 299 -14.76 4.29 -7.31
C HIS A 299 -15.10 3.25 -6.23
N TYR A 300 -14.29 3.15 -5.16
CA TYR A 300 -14.58 2.24 -4.05
C TYR A 300 -15.85 2.62 -3.30
N LEU A 301 -16.08 3.92 -3.03
CA LEU A 301 -17.30 4.38 -2.37
C LEU A 301 -18.53 4.08 -3.21
N ASN A 302 -18.47 4.28 -4.54
CA ASN A 302 -19.55 3.90 -5.44
C ASN A 302 -19.81 2.38 -5.41
N PHE A 303 -18.75 1.57 -5.47
CA PHE A 303 -18.86 0.11 -5.36
C PHE A 303 -19.52 -0.33 -4.04
N LEU A 304 -19.10 0.25 -2.91
CA LEU A 304 -19.67 -0.06 -1.59
C LEU A 304 -21.15 0.37 -1.51
N ARG A 305 -21.50 1.54 -2.06
CA ARG A 305 -22.89 2.03 -2.11
C ARG A 305 -23.78 1.09 -2.93
N LEU A 306 -23.34 0.70 -4.13
CA LEU A 306 -24.08 -0.23 -4.98
C LEU A 306 -24.24 -1.59 -4.29
N THR A 307 -23.17 -2.09 -3.67
CA THR A 307 -23.20 -3.34 -2.89
C THR A 307 -24.22 -3.28 -1.75
N ALA A 308 -24.27 -2.18 -1.01
CA ALA A 308 -25.25 -1.99 0.06
C ALA A 308 -26.69 -1.98 -0.48
N LYS A 309 -26.93 -1.29 -1.62
CA LYS A 309 -28.24 -1.27 -2.28
C LYS A 309 -28.69 -2.67 -2.72
N THR A 310 -27.81 -3.43 -3.38
CA THR A 310 -28.11 -4.80 -3.83
C THR A 310 -28.45 -5.71 -2.65
N VAL A 311 -27.66 -5.65 -1.56
CA VAL A 311 -27.92 -6.47 -0.37
C VAL A 311 -29.27 -6.14 0.27
N LYS A 312 -29.66 -4.86 0.30
CA LYS A 312 -30.98 -4.43 0.79
C LYS A 312 -32.11 -4.98 -0.09
N GLN A 313 -31.97 -4.86 -1.41
CA GLN A 313 -32.98 -5.37 -2.36
C GLN A 313 -33.17 -6.88 -2.28
N THR A 314 -32.08 -7.66 -2.19
CA THR A 314 -32.17 -9.11 -2.04
C THR A 314 -32.86 -9.52 -0.74
N ALA A 315 -32.62 -8.78 0.36
CA ALA A 315 -33.28 -9.06 1.63
C ALA A 315 -34.80 -8.83 1.55
N THR A 316 -35.24 -7.72 0.94
CA THR A 316 -36.68 -7.42 0.76
C THR A 316 -37.37 -8.45 -0.13
N ALA A 317 -36.77 -8.83 -1.26
CA ALA A 317 -37.35 -9.83 -2.16
C ALA A 317 -37.45 -11.22 -1.53
N THR A 318 -36.57 -11.57 -0.59
CA THR A 318 -36.64 -12.86 0.12
C THR A 318 -37.77 -12.87 1.15
N GLN A 319 -38.14 -11.71 1.72
CA GLN A 319 -39.27 -11.57 2.64
C GLN A 319 -40.60 -11.65 1.90
N GLU A 320 -40.73 -10.99 0.74
CA GLU A 320 -41.95 -11.06 -0.09
C GLU A 320 -42.25 -12.45 -0.67
N LEU A 321 -41.24 -13.33 -0.77
CA LEU A 321 -41.41 -14.71 -1.23
C LEU A 321 -41.69 -15.70 -0.07
N SER A 322 -41.53 -15.26 1.18
CA SER A 322 -41.81 -16.07 2.38
C SER A 322 -43.15 -15.76 3.03
N ASP A 323 -43.83 -14.70 2.58
CA ASP A 323 -45.18 -14.28 2.97
C ASP A 323 -46.21 -14.73 1.92
#